data_AF-A0A662TSW9-F1
#
_entry.id   AF-A0A662TSW9-F1
#
_cell.length_a   1.000
_cell.length_b   1.000
_cell.length_c   1.000
_cell.angle_alpha   90.00
_cell.angle_beta   90.00
_cell.angle_gamma   90.00
#
_symmetry.space_group_name_H-M   'P 1'
#
loop_
_entity.id
_entity.type
_entity.pdbx_description
1 polymer ?
#
loop_
_entity_poly.entity_id
_entity_poly.type
_entity_poly.pdbx_seq_one_letter_code
_entity_poly.pdbx_strand_id
1 'polypeptide(L)'
;MKEQSIIKYSLEKLGNSLADLLGEKINIAVYTGKHIDTLDKLIEKEKGFAINQILIKGRDDKCAWIFMGKEACIRVVGKLLMMPDKALSEMLEDTATELPQSVTDAQKEIYNVLIGTLSDVFREKLNSEIHLAQGEFFLGNVGEYDSGSSFVLHSAQITFEDGYSFDLHLVLRQGLLEELAEGRETQPEESNETAERRETVAPETEPIMTTRHDGTKAPLRGRYEIEEEETITAGNLVRTVPTIDASSTLEEAHKKLTRSGAPLLVVTDGTSLVGILTEADLKDGLSPFLNEPFLEYCREQDLATKRFKVEWFTTETRCIASSTSIFELAQVMVESGLPYIPVCLDGSPTVLGAAFFTDVIKALLELTQWEEPKEHEREKNSL
;
A
#
# COMPACT_ATOMS: atom_id res chain seq x y z
N MET A 1 36.83 0.95 -16.09
CA MET A 1 36.83 2.01 -15.04
C MET A 1 35.52 2.78 -14.99
N LYS A 2 34.96 3.26 -16.12
CA LYS A 2 33.68 4.00 -16.13
C LYS A 2 32.53 3.16 -15.53
N GLU A 3 32.38 1.91 -15.95
CA GLU A 3 31.35 0.99 -15.46
C GLU A 3 31.36 0.82 -13.93
N GLN A 4 32.50 0.46 -13.34
CA GLN A 4 32.64 0.30 -11.90
C GLN A 4 32.28 1.58 -11.12
N SER A 5 32.59 2.76 -11.66
CA SER A 5 32.22 4.04 -11.02
C SER A 5 30.71 4.29 -11.05
N ILE A 6 30.02 3.93 -12.15
CA ILE A 6 28.57 4.05 -12.29
C ILE A 6 27.87 3.08 -11.34
N ILE A 7 28.33 1.83 -11.29
CA ILE A 7 27.76 0.83 -10.38
C ILE A 7 27.97 1.21 -8.92
N LYS A 8 29.17 1.67 -8.56
CA LYS A 8 29.43 2.11 -7.20
C LYS A 8 28.47 3.23 -6.79
N TYR A 9 28.34 4.25 -7.65
CA TYR A 9 27.41 5.35 -7.43
C TYR A 9 25.94 4.89 -7.35
N SER A 10 25.56 3.93 -8.20
CA SER A 10 24.22 3.34 -8.20
C SER A 10 23.90 2.66 -6.87
N LEU A 11 24.80 1.82 -6.37
CA LEU A 11 24.62 1.11 -5.10
C LEU A 11 24.62 2.06 -3.89
N GLU A 12 25.45 3.09 -3.89
CA GLU A 12 25.40 4.15 -2.87
C GLU A 12 24.04 4.89 -2.89
N LYS A 13 23.52 5.19 -4.08
CA LYS A 13 22.20 5.82 -4.24
C LYS A 13 21.06 4.92 -3.80
N LEU A 14 21.09 3.64 -4.16
CA LEU A 14 20.11 2.65 -3.73
C LEU A 14 20.06 2.54 -2.20
N GLY A 15 21.22 2.47 -1.54
CA GLY A 15 21.26 2.47 -0.09
C GLY A 15 20.68 3.77 0.49
N ASN A 16 21.04 4.95 -0.04
CA ASN A 16 20.46 6.21 0.45
C ASN A 16 18.94 6.28 0.28
N SER A 17 18.40 5.84 -0.87
CA SER A 17 16.94 5.77 -1.07
C SER A 17 16.28 4.82 -0.07
N LEU A 18 16.94 3.70 0.27
CA LEU A 18 16.44 2.80 1.31
C LEU A 18 16.47 3.46 2.70
N ALA A 19 17.51 4.23 3.01
CA ALA A 19 17.63 4.99 4.26
C ALA A 19 16.49 6.00 4.40
N ASP A 20 16.24 6.76 3.32
CA ASP A 20 15.18 7.76 3.25
C ASP A 20 13.79 7.11 3.38
N LEU A 21 13.57 5.97 2.72
CA LEU A 21 12.33 5.21 2.79
C LEU A 21 12.03 4.71 4.21
N LEU A 22 13.06 4.26 4.93
CA LEU A 22 12.94 3.73 6.29
C LEU A 22 12.98 4.82 7.37
N GLY A 23 13.36 6.05 7.02
CA GLY A 23 13.57 7.13 7.98
C GLY A 23 14.71 6.87 8.98
N GLU A 24 15.68 6.02 8.62
CA GLU A 24 16.79 5.60 9.48
C GLU A 24 18.12 5.87 8.78
N LYS A 25 19.17 6.20 9.54
CA LYS A 25 20.52 6.28 8.98
C LYS A 25 21.07 4.89 8.73
N ILE A 26 21.65 4.67 7.56
CA ILE A 26 22.34 3.42 7.25
C ILE A 26 23.76 3.71 6.79
N ASN A 27 24.67 2.78 7.09
CA ASN A 27 26.02 2.79 6.56
C ASN A 27 26.08 1.86 5.34
N ILE A 28 26.77 2.29 4.28
CA ILE A 28 26.85 1.56 3.01
C ILE A 28 28.31 1.29 2.67
N ALA A 29 28.66 0.03 2.48
CA ALA A 29 29.97 -0.40 1.98
C ALA A 29 29.81 -1.16 0.65
N VAL A 30 30.37 -0.62 -0.44
CA VAL A 30 30.15 -1.14 -1.79
C VAL A 30 31.30 -2.04 -2.27
N TYR A 31 30.96 -3.18 -2.85
CA TYR A 31 31.85 -4.18 -3.43
C TYR A 31 31.40 -4.48 -4.87
N THR A 32 32.27 -4.31 -5.87
CA THR A 32 31.88 -4.44 -7.28
C THR A 32 32.69 -5.49 -8.02
N GLY A 33 32.07 -6.16 -9.01
CA GLY A 33 32.78 -6.84 -10.10
C GLY A 33 33.08 -8.31 -9.87
N LYS A 34 32.20 -9.06 -9.18
CA LYS A 34 32.35 -10.52 -9.09
C LYS A 34 31.64 -11.19 -10.26
N HIS A 35 32.40 -11.79 -11.18
CA HIS A 35 31.81 -12.62 -12.23
C HIS A 35 31.11 -13.84 -11.63
N ILE A 36 29.91 -14.14 -12.14
CA ILE A 36 29.14 -15.33 -11.78
C ILE A 36 28.68 -16.04 -13.05
N ASP A 37 28.85 -17.35 -13.10
CA ASP A 37 28.44 -18.17 -14.25
C ASP A 37 26.94 -18.45 -14.25
N THR A 38 26.34 -18.57 -13.06
CA THR A 38 24.93 -18.93 -12.87
C THR A 38 24.40 -18.22 -11.63
N LEU A 39 23.21 -17.63 -11.74
CA LEU A 39 22.52 -17.00 -10.60
C LEU A 39 22.22 -18.04 -9.50
N ASP A 40 21.89 -19.28 -9.87
CA ASP A 40 21.46 -20.35 -8.95
C ASP A 40 22.48 -20.63 -7.84
N LYS A 41 23.77 -20.69 -8.17
CA LYS A 41 24.83 -20.90 -7.16
C LYS A 41 24.91 -19.78 -6.13
N LEU A 42 24.54 -18.56 -6.53
CA LEU A 42 24.47 -17.42 -5.62
C LEU A 42 23.21 -17.53 -4.75
N ILE A 43 22.11 -17.98 -5.34
CA ILE A 43 20.83 -18.21 -4.66
C ILE A 43 20.91 -19.33 -3.61
N GLU A 44 21.60 -20.41 -3.93
CA GLU A 44 21.82 -21.53 -3.01
C GLU A 44 22.66 -21.12 -1.79
N LYS A 45 23.63 -20.21 -2.01
CA LYS A 45 24.59 -19.82 -0.97
C LYS A 45 23.95 -19.02 0.17
N GLU A 46 23.02 -18.11 -0.12
CA GLU A 46 22.43 -17.24 0.93
C GLU A 46 21.08 -17.74 1.47
N LYS A 47 20.68 -18.99 1.16
CA LYS A 47 19.53 -19.68 1.79
C LYS A 47 18.20 -18.90 1.71
N GLY A 48 17.85 -18.44 0.52
CA GLY A 48 16.54 -17.85 0.23
C GLY A 48 16.61 -16.35 -0.02
N PHE A 49 15.86 -15.93 -1.03
CA PHE A 49 15.99 -14.60 -1.61
C PHE A 49 14.65 -13.97 -1.93
N ALA A 50 14.67 -12.66 -1.86
CA ALA A 50 13.72 -11.76 -2.48
C ALA A 50 14.35 -11.26 -3.78
N ILE A 51 13.90 -11.73 -4.95
CA ILE A 51 14.48 -11.33 -6.23
C ILE A 51 13.45 -10.58 -7.06
N ASN A 52 13.90 -9.44 -7.57
CA ASN A 52 13.11 -8.65 -8.49
C ASN A 52 13.85 -8.53 -9.82
N GLN A 53 13.20 -8.98 -10.88
CA GLN A 53 13.69 -8.79 -12.23
C GLN A 53 13.52 -7.32 -12.63
N ILE A 54 14.55 -6.75 -13.24
CA ILE A 54 14.51 -5.39 -13.77
C ILE A 54 14.28 -5.50 -15.28
N LEU A 55 13.15 -4.98 -15.74
CA LEU A 55 12.83 -4.88 -17.16
C LEU A 55 13.41 -3.59 -17.72
N ILE A 56 13.97 -3.66 -18.92
CA ILE A 56 14.47 -2.49 -19.65
C ILE A 56 13.53 -2.25 -20.83
N LYS A 57 12.91 -1.08 -20.89
CA LYS A 57 11.96 -0.75 -21.96
C LYS A 57 12.63 -0.87 -23.33
N GLY A 58 11.98 -1.57 -24.25
CA GLY A 58 12.51 -1.83 -25.60
C GLY A 58 13.42 -3.06 -25.68
N ARG A 59 13.56 -3.82 -24.58
CA ARG A 59 14.28 -5.09 -24.53
C ARG A 59 13.39 -6.17 -23.92
N ASP A 60 13.50 -7.38 -24.47
CA ASP A 60 12.83 -8.58 -23.98
C ASP A 60 13.79 -9.53 -23.24
N ASP A 61 15.10 -9.24 -23.24
CA ASP A 61 16.10 -10.05 -22.58
C ASP A 61 16.10 -9.86 -21.05
N LYS A 62 16.07 -10.98 -20.31
CA LYS A 62 16.25 -10.97 -18.85
C LYS A 62 17.72 -10.67 -18.54
N CYS A 63 18.05 -9.40 -18.33
CA CYS A 63 19.45 -8.95 -18.26
C CYS A 63 19.86 -8.26 -16.94
N ALA A 64 18.91 -8.00 -16.02
CA ALA A 64 19.19 -7.31 -14.76
C ALA A 64 18.26 -7.75 -13.62
N TRP A 65 18.81 -7.85 -12.40
CA TRP A 65 18.09 -8.20 -11.18
C TRP A 65 18.64 -7.44 -9.98
N ILE A 66 17.76 -7.18 -9.02
CA ILE A 66 18.10 -6.69 -7.69
C ILE A 66 17.55 -7.64 -6.64
N PHE A 67 18.33 -7.93 -5.61
CA PHE A 67 17.87 -8.82 -4.54
C PHE A 67 18.58 -8.62 -3.21
N MET A 68 17.95 -9.16 -2.17
CA MET A 68 18.47 -9.25 -0.81
C MET A 68 18.04 -10.59 -0.19
N GLY A 69 18.74 -11.03 0.85
CA GLY A 69 18.40 -12.26 1.56
C GLY A 69 16.99 -12.19 2.19
N LYS A 70 16.33 -13.35 2.36
CA LYS A 70 14.97 -13.44 2.94
C LYS A 70 14.87 -12.71 4.29
N GLU A 71 15.83 -12.92 5.19
CA GLU A 71 15.86 -12.27 6.50
C GLU A 71 15.95 -10.74 6.37
N ALA A 72 16.84 -10.24 5.51
CA ALA A 72 16.99 -8.82 5.27
C ALA A 72 15.69 -8.19 4.77
N CYS A 73 15.02 -8.88 3.83
CA CYS A 73 13.75 -8.41 3.31
C CYS A 73 12.67 -8.34 4.40
N ILE A 74 12.52 -9.38 5.21
CA ILE A 74 11.53 -9.40 6.31
C ILE A 74 11.79 -8.24 7.27
N ARG A 75 13.06 -7.97 7.61
CA ARG A 75 13.43 -6.87 8.50
C ARG A 75 13.18 -5.49 7.88
N VAL A 76 13.54 -5.29 6.62
CA VAL A 76 13.30 -4.03 5.90
C VAL A 76 11.79 -3.74 5.81
N VAL A 77 10.99 -4.73 5.38
CA VAL A 77 9.53 -4.60 5.33
C VAL A 77 8.94 -4.40 6.73
N GLY A 78 9.46 -5.11 7.72
CA GLY A 78 9.09 -4.98 9.12
C GLY A 78 9.26 -3.57 9.66
N LYS A 79 10.41 -2.94 9.39
CA LYS A 79 10.67 -1.54 9.75
C LYS A 79 9.70 -0.60 9.03
N LEU A 80 9.49 -0.79 7.72
CA LEU A 80 8.56 0.03 6.92
C LEU A 80 7.12 -0.05 7.43
N LEU A 81 6.65 -1.25 7.79
CA LEU A 81 5.30 -1.49 8.31
C LEU A 81 5.17 -1.30 9.83
N MET A 82 6.24 -0.86 10.51
CA MET A 82 6.30 -0.69 11.96
C MET A 82 5.86 -1.95 12.73
N MET A 83 6.26 -3.13 12.24
CA MET A 83 5.89 -4.40 12.84
C MET A 83 6.53 -4.57 14.23
N PRO A 84 5.81 -5.14 15.21
CA PRO A 84 6.40 -5.48 16.50
C PRO A 84 7.51 -6.53 16.35
N ASP A 85 8.59 -6.42 17.15
CA ASP A 85 9.73 -7.34 17.12
C ASP A 85 9.35 -8.82 17.25
N LYS A 86 8.29 -9.10 18.02
CA LYS A 86 7.75 -10.45 18.19
C LYS A 86 7.20 -11.01 16.87
N ALA A 87 6.42 -10.21 16.13
CA ALA A 87 5.88 -10.62 14.84
C ALA A 87 6.99 -10.81 13.81
N LEU A 88 8.03 -9.95 13.85
CA LEU A 88 9.21 -10.12 13.01
C LEU A 88 9.96 -11.41 13.32
N SER A 89 10.16 -11.71 14.60
CA SER A 89 10.84 -12.94 15.03
C SER A 89 10.08 -14.19 14.59
N GLU A 90 8.74 -14.20 14.75
CA GLU A 90 7.89 -15.31 14.30
C GLU A 90 7.99 -15.52 12.78
N MET A 91 7.99 -14.44 11.99
CA MET A 91 8.17 -14.52 10.54
C MET A 91 9.57 -14.99 10.11
N LEU A 92 10.61 -14.65 10.88
CA LEU A 92 11.97 -15.09 10.62
C LEU A 92 12.19 -16.57 10.94
N GLU A 93 11.52 -17.07 11.97
CA GLU A 93 11.48 -18.50 12.31
C GLU A 93 10.65 -19.31 11.32
N ASP A 94 9.69 -18.67 10.64
CA ASP A 94 8.84 -19.34 9.68
C ASP A 94 9.62 -19.78 8.42
N THR A 95 9.79 -21.10 8.34
CA THR A 95 10.37 -21.78 7.17
C THR A 95 9.44 -21.81 5.96
N ALA A 96 8.20 -21.30 6.08
CA ALA A 96 7.28 -21.16 4.97
C ALA A 96 7.94 -20.46 3.78
N THR A 97 7.66 -20.99 2.60
CA THR A 97 8.11 -20.46 1.31
C THR A 97 7.34 -19.22 0.90
N GLU A 98 6.16 -18.99 1.48
CA GLU A 98 5.27 -17.88 1.15
C GLU A 98 5.25 -16.85 2.28
N LEU A 99 5.33 -15.56 1.92
CA LEU A 99 5.17 -14.45 2.85
C LEU A 99 3.70 -14.00 2.88
N PRO A 100 3.22 -13.39 3.98
CA PRO A 100 1.90 -12.75 4.01
C PRO A 100 1.76 -11.72 2.89
N GLN A 101 0.56 -11.61 2.29
CA GLN A 101 0.32 -10.72 1.15
C GLN A 101 0.72 -9.26 1.43
N SER A 102 0.45 -8.75 2.64
CA SER A 102 0.84 -7.40 3.06
C SER A 102 2.35 -7.18 3.03
N VAL A 103 3.12 -8.21 3.36
CA VAL A 103 4.59 -8.18 3.34
C VAL A 103 5.08 -8.20 1.91
N THR A 104 4.48 -9.05 1.06
CA THR A 104 4.80 -9.11 -0.37
C THR A 104 4.49 -7.80 -1.10
N ASP A 105 3.39 -7.13 -0.76
CA ASP A 105 3.02 -5.85 -1.38
C ASP A 105 3.96 -4.72 -0.95
N ALA A 106 4.25 -4.61 0.36
CA ALA A 106 5.23 -3.66 0.87
C ALA A 106 6.64 -3.89 0.28
N GLN A 107 6.99 -5.16 0.07
CA GLN A 107 8.24 -5.54 -0.57
C GLN A 107 8.31 -5.11 -2.05
N LYS A 108 7.24 -5.32 -2.82
CA LYS A 108 7.17 -4.83 -4.21
C LYS A 108 7.35 -3.33 -4.26
N GLU A 109 6.76 -2.60 -3.31
CA GLU A 109 6.91 -1.16 -3.21
C GLU A 109 8.35 -0.72 -2.93
N ILE A 110 9.06 -1.40 -2.02
CA ILE A 110 10.49 -1.16 -1.79
C ILE A 110 11.28 -1.36 -3.09
N TYR A 111 11.03 -2.45 -3.83
CA TYR A 111 11.72 -2.68 -5.10
C TYR A 111 11.38 -1.65 -6.18
N ASN A 112 10.14 -1.18 -6.25
CA ASN A 112 9.77 -0.09 -7.15
C ASN A 112 10.59 1.16 -6.89
N VAL A 113 10.74 1.57 -5.64
CA VAL A 113 11.57 2.73 -5.25
C VAL A 113 13.03 2.52 -5.63
N LEU A 114 13.58 1.33 -5.39
CA LEU A 114 14.96 0.99 -5.75
C LEU A 114 15.17 0.99 -7.27
N ILE A 115 14.25 0.42 -8.05
CA ILE A 115 14.32 0.39 -9.51
C ILE A 115 14.18 1.80 -10.10
N GLY A 116 13.28 2.63 -9.55
CA GLY A 116 13.15 4.03 -9.93
C GLY A 116 14.46 4.80 -9.70
N THR A 117 15.05 4.63 -8.52
CA THR A 117 16.37 5.22 -8.19
C THR A 117 17.45 4.77 -9.17
N LEU A 118 17.49 3.47 -9.52
CA LEU A 118 18.46 2.96 -10.49
C LEU A 118 18.23 3.55 -11.88
N SER A 119 16.97 3.71 -12.29
CA SER A 119 16.61 4.32 -13.58
C SER A 119 17.12 5.75 -13.68
N ASP A 120 16.98 6.53 -12.60
CA ASP A 120 17.48 7.92 -12.56
C ASP A 120 19.00 7.97 -12.65
N VAL A 121 19.70 7.11 -11.91
CA VAL A 121 21.17 7.02 -11.98
C VAL A 121 21.64 6.63 -13.38
N PHE A 122 21.00 5.64 -14.00
CA PHE A 122 21.39 5.19 -15.34
C PHE A 122 21.15 6.29 -16.37
N ARG A 123 20.01 6.99 -16.31
CA ARG A 123 19.73 8.15 -17.18
C ARG A 123 20.77 9.25 -17.03
N GLU A 124 21.11 9.60 -15.77
CA GLU A 124 22.10 10.64 -15.47
C GLU A 124 23.51 10.26 -15.94
N LYS A 125 23.96 9.03 -15.66
CA LYS A 125 25.36 8.62 -15.88
C LYS A 125 25.65 8.06 -17.26
N LEU A 126 24.65 7.49 -17.94
CA LEU A 126 24.79 6.92 -19.28
C LEU A 126 24.37 7.90 -20.38
N ASN A 127 23.69 9.00 -20.04
CA ASN A 127 23.17 10.00 -20.98
C ASN A 127 22.28 9.37 -22.06
N SER A 128 21.32 8.55 -21.60
CA SER A 128 20.44 7.72 -22.42
C SER A 128 19.04 7.73 -21.82
N GLU A 129 18.00 7.68 -22.67
CA GLU A 129 16.60 7.60 -22.25
C GLU A 129 16.21 6.19 -21.76
N ILE A 130 16.94 5.69 -20.77
CA ILE A 130 16.65 4.37 -20.19
C ILE A 130 15.46 4.49 -19.25
N HIS A 131 14.53 3.57 -19.44
CA HIS A 131 13.40 3.33 -18.55
C HIS A 131 13.50 1.92 -18.00
N LEU A 132 13.72 1.83 -16.69
CA LEU A 132 13.66 0.58 -15.96
C LEU A 132 12.26 0.40 -15.37
N ALA A 133 11.76 -0.83 -15.38
CA ALA A 133 10.48 -1.18 -14.78
C ALA A 133 10.62 -2.44 -13.93
N GLN A 134 9.72 -2.59 -12.95
CA GLN A 134 9.63 -3.82 -12.17
C GLN A 134 9.11 -4.96 -13.06
N GLY A 135 9.81 -6.08 -13.02
CA GLY A 135 9.42 -7.32 -13.68
C GLY A 135 8.83 -8.33 -12.70
N GLU A 136 9.11 -9.61 -12.98
CA GLU A 136 8.69 -10.71 -12.13
C GLU A 136 9.39 -10.63 -10.76
N PHE A 137 8.59 -10.92 -9.73
CA PHE A 137 9.05 -10.96 -8.35
C PHE A 137 9.03 -12.41 -7.86
N PHE A 138 10.14 -12.85 -7.26
CA PHE A 138 10.36 -14.22 -6.83
C PHE A 138 10.74 -14.29 -5.36
N LEU A 139 10.14 -15.24 -4.65
CA LEU A 139 10.55 -15.67 -3.32
C LEU A 139 11.16 -17.06 -3.42
N GLY A 140 12.45 -17.18 -3.08
CA GLY A 140 13.15 -18.46 -3.06
C GLY A 140 13.83 -18.80 -4.38
N ASN A 141 13.43 -19.90 -5.02
CA ASN A 141 14.07 -20.38 -6.23
C ASN A 141 13.65 -19.53 -7.43
N VAL A 142 14.60 -19.31 -8.29
CA VAL A 142 14.57 -18.27 -9.28
C VAL A 142 14.55 -19.10 -10.55
N GLY A 143 13.44 -19.05 -11.30
CA GLY A 143 13.11 -20.04 -12.32
C GLY A 143 14.19 -20.25 -13.38
N GLU A 144 13.97 -21.13 -14.35
CA GLU A 144 14.97 -21.45 -15.37
C GLU A 144 15.53 -20.17 -16.04
N TYR A 145 16.85 -19.94 -15.85
CA TYR A 145 17.60 -18.87 -16.48
C TYR A 145 18.32 -19.37 -17.72
N ASP A 146 18.48 -18.48 -18.69
CA ASP A 146 19.26 -18.80 -19.87
C ASP A 146 20.75 -18.96 -19.51
N SER A 147 21.18 -20.22 -19.48
CA SER A 147 22.55 -20.65 -19.15
C SER A 147 23.63 -20.10 -20.10
N GLY A 148 23.25 -19.43 -21.19
CA GLY A 148 24.18 -18.88 -22.18
C GLY A 148 24.82 -17.53 -21.83
N SER A 149 24.29 -16.79 -20.85
CA SER A 149 24.76 -15.43 -20.53
C SER A 149 25.71 -15.37 -19.34
N SER A 150 26.80 -14.60 -19.43
CA SER A 150 27.65 -14.28 -18.28
C SER A 150 27.11 -13.07 -17.52
N PHE A 151 27.14 -13.14 -16.18
CA PHE A 151 26.66 -12.08 -15.32
C PHE A 151 27.75 -11.53 -14.40
N VAL A 152 27.58 -10.28 -13.99
CA VAL A 152 28.44 -9.61 -13.02
C VAL A 152 27.60 -9.26 -11.80
N LEU A 153 28.03 -9.76 -10.64
CA LEU A 153 27.46 -9.44 -9.35
C LEU A 153 28.16 -8.22 -8.75
N HIS A 154 27.35 -7.27 -8.32
CA HIS A 154 27.76 -6.13 -7.52
C HIS A 154 26.95 -6.14 -6.22
N SER A 155 27.60 -5.82 -5.11
CA SER A 155 26.99 -5.90 -3.78
C SER A 155 27.24 -4.62 -3.00
N ALA A 156 26.30 -4.25 -2.14
CA ALA A 156 26.50 -3.26 -1.11
C ALA A 156 26.09 -3.86 0.23
N GLN A 157 27.00 -3.86 1.21
CA GLN A 157 26.66 -4.17 2.58
C GLN A 157 25.99 -2.93 3.20
N ILE A 158 24.77 -3.12 3.64
CA ILE A 158 23.95 -2.12 4.32
C ILE A 158 23.95 -2.47 5.80
N THR A 159 24.26 -1.49 6.66
CA THR A 159 24.27 -1.66 8.12
C THR A 159 23.42 -0.59 8.79
N PHE A 160 22.43 -1.01 9.57
CA PHE A 160 21.53 -0.16 10.35
C PHE A 160 22.19 0.37 11.64
N GLU A 161 21.53 1.29 12.34
CA GLU A 161 22.03 1.83 13.62
C GLU A 161 22.02 0.77 14.74
N ASP A 162 21.11 -0.19 14.65
CA ASP A 162 21.02 -1.35 15.57
C ASP A 162 22.13 -2.39 15.35
N GLY A 163 22.98 -2.20 14.33
CA GLY A 163 24.09 -3.07 13.99
C GLY A 163 23.72 -4.27 13.12
N TYR A 164 22.44 -4.45 12.76
CA TYR A 164 22.05 -5.44 11.76
C TYR A 164 22.63 -5.04 10.40
N SER A 165 23.22 -6.01 9.70
CA SER A 165 23.76 -5.81 8.37
C SER A 165 23.33 -6.89 7.40
N PHE A 166 23.19 -6.51 6.12
CA PHE A 166 22.85 -7.40 5.04
C PHE A 166 23.45 -6.92 3.72
N ASP A 167 23.53 -7.81 2.74
CA ASP A 167 23.98 -7.46 1.40
C ASP A 167 22.79 -7.19 0.47
N LEU A 168 22.82 -6.04 -0.20
CA LEU A 168 21.99 -5.70 -1.34
C LEU A 168 22.77 -6.00 -2.62
N HIS A 169 22.21 -6.84 -3.48
CA HIS A 169 22.88 -7.31 -4.69
C HIS A 169 22.21 -6.74 -5.94
N LEU A 170 23.04 -6.28 -6.88
CA LEU A 170 22.68 -5.90 -8.23
C LEU A 170 23.42 -6.83 -9.19
N VAL A 171 22.68 -7.61 -9.97
CA VAL A 171 23.22 -8.51 -10.99
C VAL A 171 22.87 -7.96 -12.35
N LEU A 172 23.89 -7.83 -13.21
CA LEU A 172 23.74 -7.36 -14.58
C LEU A 172 24.40 -8.35 -15.54
N ARG A 173 23.84 -8.49 -16.74
CA ARG A 173 24.51 -9.17 -17.84
C ARG A 173 25.81 -8.45 -18.15
N GLN A 174 26.87 -9.20 -18.39
CA GLN A 174 28.15 -8.62 -18.80
C GLN A 174 27.98 -7.80 -20.08
N GLY A 175 28.54 -6.58 -20.10
CA GLY A 175 28.45 -5.65 -21.24
C GLY A 175 27.16 -4.83 -21.31
N LEU A 176 26.15 -5.11 -20.48
CA LEU A 176 24.86 -4.40 -20.52
C LEU A 176 25.00 -2.88 -20.41
N LEU A 177 25.83 -2.39 -19.49
CA LEU A 177 26.02 -0.94 -19.32
C LEU A 177 26.69 -0.27 -20.52
N GLU A 178 27.55 -0.99 -21.25
CA GLU A 178 28.19 -0.48 -22.47
C GLU A 178 27.16 -0.38 -23.60
N GLU A 179 26.33 -1.42 -23.77
CA GLU A 179 25.22 -1.42 -24.75
C GLU A 179 24.25 -0.27 -24.50
N LEU A 180 23.85 -0.08 -23.23
CA LEU A 180 22.96 0.98 -22.80
C LEU A 180 23.57 2.38 -23.04
N ALA A 181 24.87 2.54 -22.82
CA ALA A 181 25.58 3.80 -23.08
C ALA A 181 25.71 4.13 -24.58
N GLU A 182 25.81 3.11 -25.43
CA GLU A 182 25.93 3.29 -26.87
C GLU A 182 24.59 3.58 -27.56
N GLY A 183 23.46 3.47 -26.83
CA GLY A 183 22.13 3.69 -27.38
C GLY A 183 21.80 2.70 -28.50
N ARG A 184 22.43 1.52 -28.51
CA ARG A 184 22.04 0.45 -29.43
C ARG A 184 20.66 -0.03 -28.99
N GLU A 185 19.61 0.50 -29.62
CA GLU A 185 18.34 -0.19 -29.65
C GLU A 185 18.63 -1.57 -30.24
N THR A 186 18.57 -2.60 -29.39
CA THR A 186 18.45 -3.97 -29.87
C THR A 186 17.15 -4.00 -30.63
N GLN A 187 17.23 -3.88 -31.96
CA GLN A 187 16.11 -4.27 -32.80
C GLN A 187 15.74 -5.68 -32.36
N PRO A 188 14.48 -5.94 -31.93
CA PRO A 188 14.07 -7.27 -31.55
C PRO A 188 14.48 -8.18 -32.71
N GLU A 189 15.34 -9.15 -32.43
CA GLU A 189 15.70 -10.14 -33.44
C GLU A 189 14.36 -10.69 -33.94
N GLU A 190 14.04 -10.45 -35.21
CA GLU A 190 12.88 -11.06 -35.87
C GLU A 190 13.10 -12.57 -35.77
N SER A 191 12.63 -13.16 -34.67
CA SER A 191 12.47 -14.57 -34.57
C SER A 191 11.54 -14.94 -35.70
N ASN A 192 12.07 -15.71 -36.66
CA ASN A 192 11.31 -16.34 -37.72
C ASN A 192 10.31 -17.34 -37.09
N GLU A 193 9.29 -16.85 -36.40
CA GLU A 193 8.11 -17.61 -36.10
C GLU A 193 7.36 -17.78 -37.41
N THR A 194 7.53 -18.98 -37.96
CA THR A 194 6.75 -19.51 -39.05
C THR A 194 5.29 -19.33 -38.69
N ALA A 195 4.59 -18.48 -39.45
CA ALA A 195 3.19 -18.19 -39.29
C ALA A 195 2.33 -19.47 -39.43
N GLU A 196 2.15 -20.21 -38.34
CA GLU A 196 0.99 -21.07 -38.16
C GLU A 196 -0.22 -20.16 -37.94
N ARG A 197 -0.89 -19.93 -39.07
CA ARG A 197 -2.18 -19.31 -39.22
C ARG A 197 -3.22 -20.06 -38.35
N ARG A 198 -3.33 -19.70 -37.08
CA ARG A 198 -4.53 -20.00 -36.29
C ARG A 198 -5.67 -19.15 -36.85
N GLU A 199 -6.57 -19.81 -37.56
CA GLU A 199 -7.91 -19.31 -37.83
C GLU A 199 -8.56 -18.92 -36.49
N THR A 200 -8.94 -17.64 -36.40
CA THR A 200 -9.85 -17.15 -35.38
C THR A 200 -11.24 -17.75 -35.63
N VAL A 201 -11.44 -18.96 -35.13
CA VAL A 201 -12.79 -19.46 -34.85
C VAL A 201 -13.34 -18.58 -33.71
N ALA A 202 -14.40 -17.84 -34.00
CA ALA A 202 -15.14 -17.08 -33.01
C ALA A 202 -15.51 -18.01 -31.84
N PRO A 203 -15.36 -17.57 -30.57
CA PRO A 203 -15.76 -18.40 -29.46
C PRO A 203 -17.28 -18.61 -29.54
N GLU A 204 -17.69 -19.84 -29.85
CA GLU A 204 -19.01 -20.32 -29.47
C GLU A 204 -19.11 -20.12 -27.96
N THR A 205 -20.02 -19.23 -27.61
CA THR A 205 -20.38 -18.92 -26.23
C THR A 205 -21.07 -20.16 -25.69
N GLU A 206 -20.31 -21.06 -25.06
CA GLU A 206 -20.94 -22.08 -24.23
C GLU A 206 -21.77 -21.36 -23.17
N PRO A 207 -23.06 -21.71 -23.02
CA PRO A 207 -23.90 -21.10 -22.01
C PRO A 207 -23.32 -21.48 -20.66
N ILE A 208 -22.82 -20.47 -19.94
CA ILE A 208 -22.48 -20.59 -18.53
C ILE A 208 -23.69 -21.20 -17.82
N MET A 209 -23.52 -22.44 -17.34
CA MET A 209 -24.42 -23.06 -16.39
C MET A 209 -24.37 -22.20 -15.12
N THR A 210 -25.23 -21.17 -15.07
CA THR A 210 -25.59 -20.53 -13.83
C THR A 210 -26.29 -21.58 -13.00
N THR A 211 -25.61 -22.15 -12.01
CA THR A 211 -26.26 -22.82 -10.91
C THR A 211 -27.20 -21.80 -10.26
N ARG A 212 -28.48 -21.87 -10.65
CA ARG A 212 -29.57 -21.23 -9.93
C ARG A 212 -29.57 -21.80 -8.53
N HIS A 213 -29.00 -21.07 -7.58
CA HIS A 213 -29.47 -21.16 -6.22
C HIS A 213 -30.87 -20.59 -6.20
N ASP A 214 -31.85 -21.50 -6.27
CA ASP A 214 -33.25 -21.22 -5.96
C ASP A 214 -33.34 -20.97 -4.45
N GLY A 215 -32.85 -19.79 -4.06
CA GLY A 215 -32.91 -19.26 -2.72
C GLY A 215 -34.14 -18.39 -2.60
N THR A 216 -35.33 -19.00 -2.61
CA THR A 216 -36.53 -18.40 -2.02
C THR A 216 -36.32 -18.23 -0.52
N LYS A 217 -35.49 -17.27 -0.11
CA LYS A 217 -35.58 -16.68 1.23
C LYS A 217 -36.62 -15.58 1.12
N ALA A 218 -37.77 -15.82 1.75
CA ALA A 218 -38.83 -14.83 1.87
C ALA A 218 -38.24 -13.50 2.39
N PRO A 219 -38.65 -12.34 1.86
CA PRO A 219 -38.28 -11.07 2.46
C PRO A 219 -38.82 -11.07 3.89
N LEU A 220 -37.93 -10.90 4.87
CA LEU A 220 -38.31 -10.62 6.26
C LEU A 220 -38.98 -9.24 6.29
N ARG A 221 -40.26 -9.18 5.89
CA ARG A 221 -41.14 -8.04 6.13
C ARG A 221 -41.69 -8.16 7.55
N GLY A 222 -40.82 -7.93 8.53
CA GLY A 222 -41.28 -7.55 9.86
C GLY A 222 -41.81 -6.13 9.78
N ARG A 223 -43.13 -5.94 9.87
CA ARG A 223 -43.68 -4.62 10.23
C ARG A 223 -43.50 -4.49 11.72
N TYR A 224 -42.54 -3.67 12.14
CA TYR A 224 -42.42 -3.24 13.52
C TYR A 224 -43.25 -1.96 13.64
N GLU A 225 -44.38 -2.05 14.33
CA GLU A 225 -45.09 -0.86 14.81
C GLU A 225 -44.33 -0.39 16.06
N ILE A 226 -43.59 0.70 15.91
CA ILE A 226 -42.89 1.36 17.02
C ILE A 226 -43.93 2.29 17.66
N GLU A 227 -44.36 1.98 18.89
CA GLU A 227 -45.16 2.90 19.70
C GLU A 227 -44.35 4.19 19.96
N GLU A 228 -45.01 5.35 20.10
CA GLU A 228 -44.41 6.70 20.25
C GLU A 228 -43.58 6.89 21.54
N GLU A 229 -42.57 6.05 21.76
CA GLU A 229 -41.55 6.23 22.79
C GLU A 229 -40.45 7.19 22.31
N GLU A 230 -39.75 7.82 23.26
CA GLU A 230 -38.69 8.82 23.03
C GLU A 230 -37.76 8.40 21.90
N THR A 231 -37.88 9.06 20.75
CA THR A 231 -37.09 8.74 19.56
C THR A 231 -35.64 9.06 19.82
N ILE A 232 -34.77 8.06 19.82
CA ILE A 232 -33.31 8.26 19.84
C ILE A 232 -32.92 9.10 18.61
N THR A 233 -32.26 10.22 18.86
CA THR A 233 -31.78 11.15 17.83
C THR A 233 -30.26 11.11 17.70
N ALA A 234 -29.74 11.67 16.60
CA ALA A 234 -28.31 11.85 16.37
C ALA A 234 -27.64 12.62 17.52
N GLY A 235 -28.31 13.61 18.09
CA GLY A 235 -27.83 14.38 19.24
C GLY A 235 -27.63 13.54 20.49
N ASN A 236 -28.41 12.46 20.67
CA ASN A 236 -28.20 11.53 21.79
C ASN A 236 -26.96 10.65 21.62
N LEU A 237 -26.52 10.42 20.38
CA LEU A 237 -25.38 9.55 20.03
C LEU A 237 -24.09 10.32 19.72
N VAL A 238 -24.11 11.65 19.82
CA VAL A 238 -22.96 12.47 19.44
C VAL A 238 -21.81 12.29 20.43
N ARG A 239 -20.61 12.04 19.91
CA ARG A 239 -19.37 12.11 20.69
C ARG A 239 -18.63 13.39 20.35
N THR A 240 -18.10 14.05 21.38
CA THR A 240 -17.16 15.16 21.17
C THR A 240 -15.91 14.62 20.49
N VAL A 241 -15.63 15.14 19.29
CA VAL A 241 -14.44 14.85 18.51
C VAL A 241 -13.59 16.12 18.39
N PRO A 242 -12.26 15.99 18.34
CA PRO A 242 -11.40 17.15 18.13
C PRO A 242 -11.69 17.79 16.77
N THR A 243 -11.75 19.11 16.74
CA THR A 243 -11.90 19.89 15.51
C THR A 243 -10.55 20.43 15.03
N ILE A 244 -10.39 20.80 13.78
CA ILE A 244 -9.23 21.53 13.28
C ILE A 244 -9.65 22.56 12.23
N ASP A 245 -8.93 23.68 12.17
CA ASP A 245 -9.21 24.71 11.18
C ASP A 245 -8.77 24.24 9.78
N ALA A 246 -9.56 24.53 8.75
CA ALA A 246 -9.27 24.15 7.37
C ALA A 246 -7.94 24.74 6.85
N SER A 247 -7.53 25.89 7.40
CA SER A 247 -6.27 26.55 7.05
C SER A 247 -5.04 26.00 7.80
N SER A 248 -5.23 25.11 8.79
CA SER A 248 -4.14 24.44 9.52
C SER A 248 -3.31 23.53 8.62
N THR A 249 -2.12 23.17 9.08
CA THR A 249 -1.22 22.25 8.37
C THR A 249 -1.53 20.78 8.67
N LEU A 250 -1.16 19.87 7.75
CA LEU A 250 -1.24 18.42 7.98
C LEU A 250 -0.42 17.96 9.20
N GLU A 251 0.72 18.60 9.47
CA GLU A 251 1.54 18.27 10.64
C GLU A 251 0.81 18.60 11.95
N GLU A 252 0.15 19.75 12.01
CA GLU A 252 -0.70 20.15 13.15
C GLU A 252 -1.88 19.18 13.32
N ALA A 253 -2.51 18.80 12.20
CA ALA A 253 -3.58 17.82 12.18
C ALA A 253 -3.12 16.46 12.71
N HIS A 254 -2.00 15.95 12.22
CA HIS A 254 -1.42 14.69 12.69
C HIS A 254 -1.14 14.74 14.19
N LYS A 255 -0.45 15.79 14.68
CA LYS A 255 -0.20 15.97 16.11
C LYS A 255 -1.49 16.01 16.93
N LYS A 256 -2.52 16.69 16.44
CA LYS A 256 -3.81 16.82 17.13
C LYS A 256 -4.56 15.49 17.18
N LEU A 257 -4.61 14.75 16.07
CA LEU A 257 -5.22 13.43 15.99
C LEU A 257 -4.50 12.46 16.95
N THR A 258 -3.18 12.33 16.83
CA THR A 258 -2.35 11.45 17.69
C THR A 258 -2.49 11.79 19.17
N ARG A 259 -2.42 13.07 19.54
CA ARG A 259 -2.53 13.50 20.94
C ARG A 259 -3.91 13.22 21.54
N SER A 260 -4.96 13.35 20.73
CA SER A 260 -6.33 13.11 21.17
C SER A 260 -6.68 11.62 21.27
N GLY A 261 -5.98 10.75 20.54
CA GLY A 261 -6.36 9.35 20.36
C GLY A 261 -7.71 9.17 19.66
N ALA A 262 -8.25 10.23 19.06
CA ALA A 262 -9.49 10.17 18.30
C ALA A 262 -9.25 9.53 16.93
N PRO A 263 -10.25 8.82 16.38
CA PRO A 263 -10.12 8.18 15.06
C PRO A 263 -10.21 9.17 13.89
N LEU A 264 -10.68 10.41 14.15
CA LEU A 264 -10.86 11.45 13.14
C LEU A 264 -10.75 12.85 13.77
N LEU A 265 -10.52 13.83 12.90
CA LEU A 265 -10.71 15.26 13.15
C LEU A 265 -11.90 15.76 12.33
N VAL A 266 -12.71 16.64 12.91
CA VAL A 266 -13.69 17.42 12.14
C VAL A 266 -13.02 18.70 11.66
N VAL A 267 -13.02 18.92 10.35
CA VAL A 267 -12.41 20.09 9.72
C VAL A 267 -13.45 21.18 9.61
N THR A 268 -13.11 22.37 10.11
CA THR A 268 -14.02 23.51 10.18
C THR A 268 -13.36 24.77 9.61
N ASP A 269 -14.14 25.64 9.00
CA ASP A 269 -13.77 27.04 8.75
C ASP A 269 -14.56 27.91 9.72
N GLY A 270 -13.89 28.31 10.81
CA GLY A 270 -14.56 28.89 11.98
C GLY A 270 -15.53 27.89 12.64
N THR A 271 -16.84 28.14 12.50
CA THR A 271 -17.89 27.26 13.06
C THR A 271 -18.51 26.33 12.03
N SER A 272 -18.22 26.52 10.75
CA SER A 272 -18.86 25.79 9.66
C SER A 272 -18.08 24.52 9.34
N LEU A 273 -18.81 23.42 9.14
CA LEU A 273 -18.20 22.16 8.68
C LEU A 273 -17.63 22.32 7.26
N VAL A 274 -16.36 21.95 7.10
CA VAL A 274 -15.71 21.79 5.79
C VAL A 274 -15.64 20.30 5.44
N GLY A 275 -15.29 19.46 6.40
CA GLY A 275 -15.36 18.02 6.23
C GLY A 275 -14.71 17.25 7.37
N ILE A 276 -14.11 16.12 7.05
CA ILE A 276 -13.51 15.16 7.99
C ILE A 276 -12.10 14.79 7.53
N LEU A 277 -11.24 14.51 8.50
CA LEU A 277 -9.86 14.08 8.27
C LEU A 277 -9.51 12.89 9.17
N THR A 278 -9.10 11.78 8.56
CA THR A 278 -8.71 10.55 9.23
C THR A 278 -7.20 10.33 9.19
N GLU A 279 -6.73 9.29 9.88
CA GLU A 279 -5.33 8.86 9.77
C GLU A 279 -4.97 8.39 8.35
N ALA A 280 -5.92 7.80 7.60
CA ALA A 280 -5.69 7.42 6.22
C ALA A 280 -5.46 8.66 5.34
N ASP A 281 -6.33 9.67 5.45
CA ASP A 281 -6.18 10.94 4.71
C ASP A 281 -4.85 11.63 5.04
N LEU A 282 -4.42 11.59 6.31
CA LEU A 282 -3.12 12.12 6.74
C LEU A 282 -1.95 11.33 6.14
N LYS A 283 -2.03 10.00 6.09
CA LYS A 283 -0.98 9.15 5.49
C LYS A 283 -0.86 9.40 4.00
N ASP A 284 -1.99 9.49 3.31
CA ASP A 284 -2.04 9.84 1.91
C ASP A 284 -1.42 11.23 1.70
N GLY A 285 -1.76 12.20 2.55
CA GLY A 285 -1.26 13.58 2.51
C GLY A 285 0.23 13.76 2.83
N LEU A 286 0.76 12.95 3.73
CA LEU A 286 2.16 13.05 4.20
C LEU A 286 3.11 12.13 3.44
N SER A 287 2.60 11.14 2.72
CA SER A 287 3.41 10.23 1.93
C SER A 287 3.67 10.82 0.53
N PRO A 288 4.92 11.17 0.19
CA PRO A 288 5.26 11.64 -1.15
C PRO A 288 5.16 10.53 -2.22
N PHE A 289 4.80 9.30 -1.83
CA PHE A 289 4.82 8.12 -2.68
C PHE A 289 3.43 7.56 -2.98
N LEU A 290 2.40 7.91 -2.20
CA LEU A 290 1.11 7.22 -2.29
C LEU A 290 0.15 7.78 -3.35
N ASN A 291 0.43 8.96 -3.95
CA ASN A 291 -0.50 9.54 -4.92
C ASN A 291 0.18 10.61 -5.82
N GLU A 292 -0.03 10.56 -7.16
CA GLU A 292 0.37 11.60 -8.14
C GLU A 292 -0.47 12.90 -8.16
N PRO A 293 -1.72 12.99 -7.64
CA PRO A 293 -2.52 14.22 -7.62
C PRO A 293 -1.83 15.46 -7.04
N PHE A 294 -0.78 15.27 -6.25
CA PHE A 294 0.03 16.36 -5.70
C PHE A 294 0.72 17.21 -6.76
N LEU A 295 1.06 16.65 -7.92
CA LEU A 295 1.77 17.39 -8.97
C LEU A 295 0.91 18.50 -9.59
N GLU A 296 -0.42 18.36 -9.59
CA GLU A 296 -1.31 19.37 -10.19
C GLU A 296 -1.54 20.60 -9.30
N TYR A 297 -1.55 20.43 -7.97
CA TYR A 297 -1.95 21.49 -7.03
C TYR A 297 -0.79 22.02 -6.17
N CYS A 298 0.30 21.26 -6.03
CA CYS A 298 1.42 21.62 -5.18
C CYS A 298 2.43 22.47 -5.94
N ARG A 299 2.70 23.69 -5.47
CA ARG A 299 3.81 24.48 -6.00
C ARG A 299 5.13 23.86 -5.53
N GLU A 300 6.20 24.02 -6.30
CA GLU A 300 7.55 23.55 -5.87
C GLU A 300 7.95 24.06 -4.47
N GLN A 301 7.48 25.24 -4.08
CA GLN A 301 7.70 25.83 -2.76
C GLN A 301 6.94 25.11 -1.62
N ASP A 302 5.78 24.53 -1.91
CA ASP A 302 4.98 23.80 -0.92
C ASP A 302 5.62 22.43 -0.64
N LEU A 303 6.19 21.77 -1.66
CA LEU A 303 7.03 20.57 -1.49
C LEU A 303 8.27 20.86 -0.63
N ALA A 304 8.94 22.00 -0.87
CA ALA A 304 10.13 22.38 -0.13
C ALA A 304 9.85 22.74 1.35
N THR A 305 8.67 23.28 1.65
CA THR A 305 8.29 23.69 3.01
C THR A 305 7.45 22.66 3.76
N LYS A 306 6.89 21.67 3.05
CA LYS A 306 5.95 20.65 3.55
C LYS A 306 4.75 21.24 4.31
N ARG A 307 4.33 22.47 3.96
CA ARG A 307 3.21 23.18 4.60
C ARG A 307 1.88 22.91 3.90
N PHE A 308 1.58 21.63 3.74
CA PHE A 308 0.30 21.19 3.18
C PHE A 308 -0.85 21.58 4.11
N LYS A 309 -1.90 22.15 3.53
CA LYS A 309 -3.10 22.53 4.30
C LYS A 309 -4.07 21.36 4.42
N VAL A 310 -4.79 21.30 5.54
CA VAL A 310 -5.80 20.28 5.82
C VAL A 310 -6.92 20.27 4.78
N GLU A 311 -7.38 21.44 4.32
CA GLU A 311 -8.47 21.56 3.34
C GLU A 311 -8.24 20.75 2.05
N TRP A 312 -6.99 20.48 1.66
CA TRP A 312 -6.66 19.72 0.45
C TRP A 312 -6.81 18.21 0.58
N PHE A 313 -6.88 17.69 1.81
CA PHE A 313 -6.93 16.26 2.13
C PHE A 313 -8.22 15.88 2.84
N THR A 314 -9.12 16.84 2.99
CA THR A 314 -10.37 16.64 3.70
C THR A 314 -11.35 15.90 2.79
N THR A 315 -11.96 14.85 3.31
CA THR A 315 -13.11 14.25 2.65
C THR A 315 -14.34 15.12 2.90
N GLU A 316 -14.93 15.66 1.84
CA GLU A 316 -16.18 16.41 1.93
C GLU A 316 -17.27 15.51 2.53
N THR A 317 -17.95 16.01 3.57
CA THR A 317 -19.03 15.26 4.20
C THR A 317 -20.16 16.18 4.62
N ARG A 318 -21.37 15.61 4.66
CA ARG A 318 -22.57 16.34 5.08
C ARG A 318 -22.74 16.23 6.58
N CYS A 319 -23.01 17.37 7.21
CA CYS A 319 -23.49 17.38 8.59
C CYS A 319 -24.97 17.00 8.64
N ILE A 320 -25.38 16.27 9.67
CA ILE A 320 -26.80 16.03 9.97
C ILE A 320 -27.23 16.85 11.17
N ALA A 321 -28.52 17.16 11.27
CA ALA A 321 -29.08 17.93 12.37
C ALA A 321 -29.15 17.08 13.65
N SER A 322 -28.97 17.68 14.84
CA SER A 322 -29.01 16.96 16.12
C SER A 322 -30.34 16.27 16.38
N SER A 323 -31.44 16.80 15.84
CA SER A 323 -32.79 16.22 15.94
C SER A 323 -33.05 15.05 14.98
N THR A 324 -32.11 14.74 14.07
CA THR A 324 -32.25 13.65 13.08
C THR A 324 -32.49 12.32 13.78
N SER A 325 -33.49 11.55 13.33
CA SER A 325 -33.80 10.23 13.93
C SER A 325 -32.65 9.23 13.72
N ILE A 326 -32.50 8.27 14.63
CA ILE A 326 -31.49 7.20 14.51
C ILE A 326 -31.61 6.41 13.20
N PHE A 327 -32.83 6.18 12.70
CA PHE A 327 -33.05 5.44 11.45
C PHE A 327 -32.57 6.22 10.24
N GLU A 328 -32.88 7.52 10.18
CA GLU A 328 -32.40 8.41 9.12
C GLU A 328 -30.88 8.57 9.19
N LEU A 329 -30.30 8.71 10.38
CA LEU A 329 -28.85 8.72 10.58
C LEU A 329 -28.20 7.42 10.08
N ALA A 330 -28.77 6.25 10.41
CA ALA A 330 -28.28 4.96 9.95
C ALA A 330 -28.35 4.83 8.42
N GLN A 331 -29.44 5.30 7.82
CA GLN A 331 -29.60 5.33 6.37
C GLN A 331 -28.52 6.21 5.72
N VAL A 332 -28.29 7.41 6.24
CA VAL A 332 -27.26 8.33 5.73
C VAL A 332 -25.87 7.70 5.82
N MET A 333 -25.52 7.01 6.92
CA MET A 333 -24.25 6.28 7.05
C MET A 333 -24.07 5.19 5.99
N VAL A 334 -25.14 4.43 5.70
CA VAL A 334 -25.10 3.36 4.69
C VAL A 334 -24.95 3.96 3.28
N GLU A 335 -25.72 5.00 2.96
CA GLU A 335 -25.69 5.65 1.65
C GLU A 335 -24.36 6.34 1.38
N SER A 336 -23.76 6.98 2.39
CA SER A 336 -22.46 7.64 2.24
C SER A 336 -21.29 6.65 2.29
N GLY A 337 -21.49 5.43 2.79
CA GLY A 337 -20.42 4.46 3.04
C GLY A 337 -19.42 4.92 4.11
N LEU A 338 -19.79 5.89 4.95
CA LEU A 338 -18.90 6.46 5.97
C LEU A 338 -19.24 5.88 7.35
N PRO A 339 -18.25 5.44 8.13
CA PRO A 339 -18.50 4.86 9.46
C PRO A 339 -18.78 5.92 10.55
N TYR A 340 -18.81 7.20 10.18
CA TYR A 340 -19.06 8.32 11.08
C TYR A 340 -19.68 9.49 10.30
N ILE A 341 -20.54 10.26 10.96
CA ILE A 341 -21.24 11.40 10.37
C ILE A 341 -21.14 12.58 11.35
N PRO A 342 -20.64 13.76 10.91
CA PRO A 342 -20.69 14.96 11.74
C PRO A 342 -22.13 15.35 12.10
N VAL A 343 -22.34 15.75 13.35
CA VAL A 343 -23.65 16.19 13.85
C VAL A 343 -23.57 17.67 14.19
N CYS A 344 -24.50 18.45 13.66
CA CYS A 344 -24.61 19.89 13.83
C CYS A 344 -25.82 20.24 14.69
N LEU A 345 -25.75 21.39 15.36
CA LEU A 345 -26.88 21.92 16.10
C LEU A 345 -28.02 22.27 15.13
N ASP A 346 -29.25 21.92 15.49
CA ASP A 346 -30.43 22.17 14.65
C ASP A 346 -30.54 23.65 14.20
N GLY A 347 -30.63 23.85 12.88
CA GLY A 347 -30.72 25.19 12.29
C GLY A 347 -29.42 26.02 12.33
N SER A 348 -28.29 25.42 12.73
CA SER A 348 -26.99 26.08 12.83
C SER A 348 -25.89 25.29 12.10
N PRO A 349 -24.88 25.95 11.50
CA PRO A 349 -23.71 25.27 10.95
C PRO A 349 -22.74 24.74 12.02
N THR A 350 -22.99 25.06 13.30
CA THR A 350 -22.11 24.66 14.42
C THR A 350 -22.10 23.14 14.61
N VAL A 351 -20.93 22.55 14.43
CA VAL A 351 -20.68 21.12 14.71
C VAL A 351 -20.66 20.88 16.22
N LEU A 352 -21.45 19.91 16.68
CA LEU A 352 -21.47 19.42 18.06
C LEU A 352 -20.45 18.29 18.28
N GLY A 353 -20.24 17.47 17.26
CA GLY A 353 -19.33 16.34 17.27
C GLY A 353 -19.59 15.39 16.11
N ALA A 354 -19.40 14.09 16.31
CA ALA A 354 -19.71 13.07 15.31
C ALA A 354 -20.46 11.89 15.94
N ALA A 355 -21.41 11.34 15.20
CA ALA A 355 -22.04 10.06 15.50
C ALA A 355 -21.24 8.94 14.82
N PHE A 356 -21.03 7.83 15.53
CA PHE A 356 -20.28 6.69 15.03
C PHE A 356 -21.22 5.53 14.70
N PHE A 357 -20.93 4.81 13.62
CA PHE A 357 -21.72 3.64 13.20
C PHE A 357 -21.88 2.61 14.34
N THR A 358 -20.83 2.41 15.14
CA THR A 358 -20.88 1.50 16.30
C THR A 358 -21.89 1.92 17.36
N ASP A 359 -22.10 3.22 17.58
CA ASP A 359 -23.10 3.71 18.54
C ASP A 359 -24.51 3.59 17.98
N VAL A 360 -24.67 3.86 16.69
CA VAL A 360 -25.93 3.67 15.98
C VAL A 360 -26.37 2.20 16.04
N ILE A 361 -25.45 1.26 15.77
CA ILE A 361 -25.76 -0.17 15.86
C ILE A 361 -26.13 -0.57 17.30
N LYS A 362 -25.39 -0.10 18.32
CA LYS A 362 -25.74 -0.39 19.72
C LYS A 362 -27.13 0.10 20.09
N ALA A 363 -27.45 1.35 19.75
CA ALA A 363 -28.75 1.93 20.04
C ALA A 363 -29.88 1.23 19.26
N LEU A 364 -29.66 0.82 18.01
CA LEU A 364 -30.62 0.01 17.27
C LEU A 364 -30.83 -1.37 17.90
N LEU A 365 -29.77 -2.03 18.38
CA LEU A 365 -29.88 -3.32 19.07
C LEU A 365 -30.69 -3.21 20.37
N GLU A 366 -30.48 -2.14 21.14
CA GLU A 366 -31.25 -1.84 22.35
C GLU A 366 -32.73 -1.61 22.04
N LEU A 367 -33.05 -0.85 20.97
CA LEU A 367 -34.43 -0.61 20.54
C LEU A 367 -35.14 -1.88 20.07
N THR A 368 -34.42 -2.82 19.46
CA THR A 368 -35.05 -4.04 18.95
C THR A 368 -35.42 -5.05 20.04
N GLN A 369 -35.13 -4.76 21.32
CA GLN A 369 -35.28 -5.71 22.44
C GLN A 369 -34.85 -7.11 22.00
N TRP A 370 -33.65 -7.23 21.42
CA TRP A 370 -33.12 -8.52 20.98
C TRP A 370 -32.84 -9.36 22.24
N GLU A 371 -33.87 -9.96 22.81
CA GLU A 371 -33.73 -11.05 23.75
C GLU A 371 -33.07 -12.18 22.97
N GLU A 372 -31.84 -12.54 23.38
CA GLU A 372 -31.20 -13.74 22.87
C GLU A 372 -32.23 -14.88 22.94
N PRO A 373 -32.48 -15.61 21.84
CA PRO A 373 -33.40 -16.73 21.86
C PRO A 373 -32.86 -17.69 22.92
N LYS A 374 -33.54 -17.76 24.07
CA LYS A 374 -33.17 -18.66 25.17
C LYS A 374 -33.03 -20.05 24.57
N GLU A 375 -31.85 -20.66 24.69
CA GLU A 375 -31.51 -22.02 24.22
C GLU A 375 -32.41 -23.14 24.83
N HIS A 376 -33.45 -22.79 25.56
CA HIS A 376 -34.43 -23.70 26.11
C HIS A 376 -35.52 -24.04 25.10
N GLU A 377 -35.24 -25.01 24.21
CA GLU A 377 -36.23 -26.03 23.79
C GLU A 377 -35.70 -27.13 22.84
N ARG A 378 -34.38 -27.34 22.71
CA ARG A 378 -33.87 -28.48 21.91
C ARG A 378 -33.76 -29.82 22.64
N GLU A 379 -34.01 -29.88 23.96
CA GLU A 379 -33.88 -31.13 24.73
C GLU A 379 -35.18 -31.92 25.00
N LYS A 380 -36.35 -31.50 24.50
CA LYS A 380 -37.61 -32.20 24.83
C LYS A 380 -38.23 -33.11 23.76
N ASN A 381 -37.62 -33.29 22.59
CA ASN A 381 -38.14 -34.20 21.54
C ASN A 381 -37.22 -35.39 21.22
N SER A 382 -36.32 -35.75 22.14
CA SER A 382 -35.48 -36.95 22.04
C SER A 382 -35.85 -37.96 23.13
N LEU A 383 -37.11 -38.41 23.16
CA LEU A 383 -37.55 -39.56 23.97
C LEU A 383 -38.59 -40.38 23.21
#